data_AF-A0A9D4B985-F1
#
_entry.id   AF-A0A9D4B985-F1
#
_cell.length_a   1.000
_cell.length_b   1.000
_cell.length_c   1.000
_cell.angle_alpha   90.00
_cell.angle_beta   90.00
_cell.angle_gamma   90.00
#
_symmetry.space_group_name_H-M   'P 1'
#
loop_
_entity.id
_entity.type
_entity.pdbx_description
1 polymer ?
#
loop_
_entity_poly.entity_id
_entity_poly.type
_entity_poly.pdbx_seq_one_letter_code
_entity_poly.pdbx_strand_id
1 'polypeptide(L)'
;MHPVVSGTGSRVTSPGINMYPVVSGTVNRVTSPCTNMYPVVSGTGRRVTSPGTSMHPAVSGMGSRLTSPGTNMHPVVSGTGNRVTSPGTIIYPVVSGTGSRVISTDTNMHKIVSGTGSRVTSPGTNMHPVVLYGEQCGITIH
;
A
#
# COMPACT_ATOMS: atom_id res chain seq x y z
N MET A 1 -17.29 -8.93 4.30
CA MET A 1 -17.66 -8.03 5.44
C MET A 1 -17.08 -6.63 5.18
N HIS A 2 -17.81 -5.58 5.58
CA HIS A 2 -17.47 -4.17 5.29
C HIS A 2 -17.48 -3.33 6.59
N PRO A 3 -16.54 -3.55 7.52
CA PRO A 3 -16.51 -2.75 8.74
C PRO A 3 -16.08 -1.31 8.43
N VAL A 4 -16.78 -0.35 9.02
CA VAL A 4 -16.45 1.08 8.94
C VAL A 4 -16.02 1.55 10.32
N VAL A 5 -14.80 2.09 10.43
CA VAL A 5 -14.23 2.56 11.70
C VAL A 5 -13.65 3.96 11.53
N SER A 6 -14.04 4.87 12.41
CA SER A 6 -13.48 6.23 12.47
C SER A 6 -13.02 6.54 13.90
N GLY A 7 -12.05 7.44 14.03
CA GLY A 7 -11.56 7.89 15.34
C GLY A 7 -10.05 7.80 15.50
N THR A 8 -9.60 7.97 16.74
CA THR A 8 -8.19 8.02 17.11
C THR A 8 -7.79 6.78 17.90
N GLY A 9 -6.70 6.12 17.52
CA GLY A 9 -6.15 4.96 18.26
C GLY A 9 -6.93 3.65 18.06
N SER A 10 -7.81 3.58 17.06
CA SER A 10 -8.64 2.42 16.78
C SER A 10 -7.82 1.23 16.29
N ARG A 11 -8.17 0.03 16.78
CA ARG A 11 -7.66 -1.24 16.28
C ARG A 11 -8.78 -2.05 15.63
N VAL A 12 -8.60 -2.40 14.37
CA VAL A 12 -9.56 -3.19 13.59
C VAL A 12 -8.91 -4.52 13.24
N THR A 13 -9.58 -5.62 13.58
CA THR A 13 -9.18 -6.96 13.14
C THR A 13 -10.35 -7.64 12.45
N SER A 14 -10.16 -8.13 11.23
CA SER A 14 -11.27 -8.66 10.41
C SER A 14 -10.81 -9.84 9.54
N PRO A 15 -10.66 -11.05 10.11
CA PRO A 15 -10.34 -12.23 9.33
C PRO A 15 -11.54 -12.71 8.50
N GLY A 16 -11.33 -13.16 7.27
CA GLY A 16 -12.39 -13.73 6.45
C GLY A 16 -12.06 -13.85 4.97
N ILE A 17 -13.08 -14.05 4.14
CA ILE A 17 -12.96 -14.10 2.68
C ILE A 17 -13.70 -12.86 2.14
N ASN A 18 -13.09 -12.14 1.19
CA ASN A 18 -13.64 -10.93 0.57
C ASN A 18 -13.99 -9.83 1.60
N MET A 19 -12.96 -9.09 2.03
CA MET A 19 -13.05 -8.05 3.06
C MET A 19 -12.84 -6.65 2.47
N TYR A 20 -13.70 -5.70 2.87
CA TYR A 20 -13.68 -4.31 2.38
C TYR A 20 -13.76 -3.31 3.55
N PRO A 21 -12.77 -3.30 4.48
CA PRO A 21 -12.82 -2.40 5.62
C PRO A 21 -12.55 -0.96 5.20
N VAL A 22 -13.33 -0.02 5.72
CA VAL A 22 -13.10 1.42 5.58
C VAL A 22 -12.68 1.94 6.94
N VAL A 23 -11.48 2.51 7.03
CA VAL A 23 -10.96 3.06 8.27
C VAL A 23 -10.55 4.51 8.03
N SER A 24 -10.98 5.44 8.87
CA SER A 24 -10.58 6.87 8.83
C SER A 24 -10.08 7.33 10.21
N GLY A 25 -9.25 8.38 10.25
CA GLY A 25 -8.77 8.99 11.50
C GLY A 25 -7.27 8.80 11.78
N THR A 26 -6.89 8.87 13.05
CA THR A 26 -5.50 9.14 13.48
C THR A 26 -4.94 7.99 14.31
N VAL A 27 -3.74 7.51 14.00
CA VAL A 27 -3.05 6.43 14.75
C VAL A 27 -3.83 5.11 14.77
N ASN A 28 -4.46 4.75 13.64
CA ASN A 28 -5.25 3.53 13.53
C ASN A 28 -4.41 2.34 13.05
N ARG A 29 -4.71 1.15 13.60
CA ARG A 29 -4.12 -0.13 13.17
C ARG A 29 -5.18 -1.07 12.63
N VAL A 30 -4.96 -1.58 11.42
CA VAL A 30 -5.85 -2.54 10.76
C VAL A 30 -5.08 -3.82 10.48
N THR A 31 -5.61 -4.97 10.93
CA THR A 31 -5.05 -6.29 10.65
C THR A 31 -6.12 -7.19 10.04
N SER A 32 -5.88 -7.79 8.88
CA SER A 32 -6.95 -8.52 8.19
C SER A 32 -6.37 -9.59 7.26
N PRO A 33 -6.15 -10.81 7.77
CA PRO A 33 -5.77 -11.95 6.93
C PRO A 33 -6.99 -12.41 6.13
N CYS A 34 -6.91 -12.35 4.79
CA CYS A 34 -8.01 -12.70 3.90
C CYS A 34 -7.51 -13.22 2.56
N THR A 35 -8.26 -14.09 1.88
CA THR A 35 -7.94 -14.46 0.48
C THR A 35 -7.95 -13.25 -0.44
N ASN A 36 -9.02 -12.44 -0.34
CA ASN A 36 -9.18 -11.19 -1.10
C ASN A 36 -9.52 -10.04 -0.15
N MET A 37 -8.84 -8.91 -0.29
CA MET A 37 -9.07 -7.76 0.58
C MET A 37 -8.82 -6.40 -0.11
N TYR A 38 -9.70 -5.45 0.19
CA TYR A 38 -9.75 -4.12 -0.42
C TYR A 38 -9.91 -3.04 0.67
N PRO A 39 -8.92 -2.84 1.55
CA PRO A 39 -9.02 -1.82 2.60
C PRO A 39 -8.96 -0.41 2.01
N VAL A 40 -9.84 0.47 2.48
CA VAL A 40 -9.76 1.93 2.23
C VAL A 40 -9.36 2.62 3.53
N VAL A 41 -8.28 3.36 3.48
CA VAL A 41 -7.54 3.78 4.67
C VAL A 41 -7.13 5.26 4.52
N SER A 42 -7.80 6.18 5.23
CA SER A 42 -7.55 7.64 5.12
C SER A 42 -7.22 8.35 6.44
N GLY A 43 -6.11 9.07 6.54
CA GLY A 43 -5.79 9.91 7.71
C GLY A 43 -4.31 9.90 8.10
N THR A 44 -4.01 10.09 9.39
CA THR A 44 -2.66 10.34 9.89
C THR A 44 -2.10 9.17 10.71
N GLY A 45 -0.85 8.76 10.45
CA GLY A 45 -0.08 7.84 11.32
C GLY A 45 -0.60 6.40 11.38
N ARG A 46 -0.99 5.82 10.25
CA ARG A 46 -1.76 4.57 10.22
C ARG A 46 -0.89 3.35 9.92
N ARG A 47 -1.32 2.17 10.40
CA ARG A 47 -0.66 0.88 10.11
C ARG A 47 -1.65 -0.16 9.63
N VAL A 48 -1.49 -0.63 8.40
CA VAL A 48 -2.32 -1.69 7.80
C VAL A 48 -1.46 -2.92 7.59
N THR A 49 -1.95 -4.07 8.03
CA THR A 49 -1.31 -5.38 7.82
C THR A 49 -2.34 -6.36 7.28
N SER A 50 -2.12 -6.84 6.07
CA SER A 50 -3.13 -7.62 5.35
C SER A 50 -2.50 -8.72 4.50
N PRO A 51 -2.21 -9.88 5.09
CA PRO A 51 -1.81 -11.06 4.32
C PRO A 51 -2.98 -11.54 3.46
N GLY A 52 -2.72 -11.86 2.20
CA GLY A 52 -3.75 -12.42 1.34
C GLY A 52 -3.25 -12.93 0.01
N THR A 53 -4.14 -13.45 -0.82
CA THR A 53 -3.81 -13.94 -2.16
C THR A 53 -3.92 -12.79 -3.17
N SER A 54 -5.01 -12.02 -3.09
CA SER A 54 -5.24 -10.83 -3.89
C SER A 54 -5.59 -9.63 -3.02
N MET A 55 -4.90 -8.51 -3.22
CA MET A 55 -4.92 -7.40 -2.28
C MET A 55 -4.88 -6.06 -3.01
N HIS A 56 -5.89 -5.22 -2.78
CA HIS A 56 -6.03 -3.91 -3.41
C HIS A 56 -6.24 -2.80 -2.37
N PRO A 57 -5.22 -2.49 -1.56
CA PRO A 57 -5.33 -1.48 -0.52
C PRO A 57 -5.25 -0.07 -1.12
N ALA A 58 -6.20 0.80 -0.72
CA ALA A 58 -6.18 2.22 -1.01
C ALA A 58 -5.83 3.00 0.26
N VAL A 59 -4.70 3.68 0.27
CA VAL A 59 -4.17 4.41 1.42
C VAL A 59 -3.99 5.88 1.07
N SER A 60 -4.64 6.77 1.81
CA SER A 60 -4.50 8.21 1.67
C SER A 60 -4.16 8.89 3.00
N GLY A 61 -3.45 10.01 2.91
CA GLY A 61 -3.11 10.85 4.06
C GLY A 61 -1.62 10.88 4.37
N MET A 62 -1.27 11.01 5.65
CA MET A 62 0.10 11.32 6.07
C MET A 62 0.69 10.23 6.97
N GLY A 63 1.89 9.75 6.66
CA GLY A 63 2.65 8.82 7.49
C GLY A 63 1.99 7.45 7.64
N SER A 64 1.25 7.00 6.62
CA SER A 64 0.63 5.68 6.63
C SER A 64 1.61 4.58 6.20
N ARG A 65 1.58 3.45 6.90
CA ARG A 65 2.38 2.26 6.60
C ARG A 65 1.48 1.08 6.27
N LEU A 66 1.66 0.52 5.09
CA LEU A 66 0.98 -0.67 4.61
C LEU A 66 1.98 -1.82 4.50
N THR A 67 1.60 -2.98 5.03
CA THR A 67 2.35 -4.23 4.86
C THR A 67 1.38 -5.31 4.40
N SER A 68 1.58 -5.80 3.19
CA SER A 68 0.61 -6.71 2.57
C SER A 68 1.35 -7.76 1.76
N PRO A 69 1.69 -8.91 2.38
CA PRO A 69 2.23 -10.04 1.65
C PRO A 69 1.11 -10.73 0.87
N GLY A 70 1.36 -11.06 -0.39
CA GLY A 70 0.39 -11.77 -1.22
C GLY A 70 0.80 -12.00 -2.66
N THR A 71 0.10 -12.89 -3.36
CA THR A 71 0.46 -13.28 -4.73
C THR A 71 0.27 -12.12 -5.71
N ASN A 72 -0.89 -11.45 -5.65
CA ASN A 72 -1.25 -10.32 -6.51
C ASN A 72 -1.58 -9.08 -5.68
N MET A 73 -0.84 -8.01 -5.92
CA MET A 73 -0.86 -6.82 -5.08
C MET A 73 -1.07 -5.56 -5.92
N HIS A 74 -2.11 -4.77 -5.64
CA HIS A 74 -2.40 -3.52 -6.35
C HIS A 74 -2.59 -2.35 -5.37
N PRO A 75 -1.54 -1.92 -4.66
CA PRO A 75 -1.66 -0.83 -3.70
C PRO A 75 -1.79 0.52 -4.41
N VAL A 76 -2.77 1.31 -4.00
CA VAL A 76 -2.91 2.72 -4.39
C VAL A 76 -2.58 3.58 -3.18
N VAL A 77 -1.59 4.46 -3.31
CA VAL A 77 -1.10 5.30 -2.22
C VAL A 77 -1.07 6.76 -2.64
N SER A 78 -1.68 7.62 -1.83
CA SER A 78 -1.68 9.07 -2.02
C SER A 78 -1.36 9.83 -0.74
N GLY A 79 -0.65 10.94 -0.87
CA GLY A 79 -0.33 11.85 0.25
C GLY A 79 1.15 11.85 0.63
N THR A 80 1.45 12.05 1.90
CA THR A 80 2.81 12.45 2.35
C THR A 80 3.45 11.40 3.26
N GLY A 81 4.66 10.98 2.93
CA GLY A 81 5.47 10.10 3.80
C GLY A 81 4.89 8.69 3.97
N ASN A 82 4.13 8.21 2.99
CA ASN A 82 3.51 6.88 3.07
C ASN A 82 4.52 5.78 2.71
N ARG A 83 4.38 4.61 3.32
CA ARG A 83 5.27 3.46 3.06
C ARG A 83 4.47 2.20 2.79
N VAL A 84 4.75 1.54 1.66
CA VAL A 84 4.20 0.23 1.30
C VAL A 84 5.31 -0.80 1.32
N THR A 85 5.02 -1.97 1.87
CA THR A 85 5.87 -3.14 1.80
C THR A 85 5.01 -4.33 1.40
N SER A 86 5.29 -4.88 0.23
CA SER A 86 4.46 -5.91 -0.38
C SER A 86 5.35 -6.95 -1.04
N PRO A 87 5.69 -8.03 -0.31
CA PRO A 87 6.33 -9.20 -0.88
C PRO A 87 5.27 -10.14 -1.49
N GLY A 88 5.55 -10.68 -2.67
CA GLY A 88 4.57 -11.28 -3.55
C GLY A 88 5.14 -11.74 -4.89
N THR A 89 4.27 -12.14 -5.80
CA THR A 89 4.69 -12.59 -7.15
C THR A 89 4.50 -11.47 -8.17
N ILE A 90 3.41 -10.71 -8.04
CA ILE A 90 3.03 -9.65 -8.97
C ILE A 90 2.55 -8.41 -8.19
N ILE A 91 3.11 -7.24 -8.51
CA ILE A 91 2.69 -5.97 -7.92
C ILE A 91 2.47 -4.86 -8.95
N TYR A 92 1.37 -4.12 -8.74
CA TYR A 92 0.99 -2.96 -9.52
C TYR A 92 0.79 -1.73 -8.60
N PRO A 93 1.88 -1.13 -8.07
CA PRO A 93 1.71 0.00 -7.17
C PRO A 93 1.44 1.29 -7.94
N VAL A 94 0.43 2.03 -7.50
CA VAL A 94 0.19 3.41 -7.93
C VAL A 94 0.48 4.32 -6.75
N VAL A 95 1.49 5.19 -6.90
CA VAL A 95 1.96 6.08 -5.84
C VAL A 95 1.85 7.52 -6.32
N SER A 96 1.21 8.36 -5.51
CA SER A 96 1.09 9.79 -5.74
C SER A 96 1.42 10.57 -4.46
N GLY A 97 2.04 11.74 -4.61
CA GLY A 97 2.33 12.64 -3.50
C GLY A 97 3.81 12.70 -3.11
N THR A 98 4.10 13.09 -1.88
CA THR A 98 5.45 13.53 -1.48
C THR A 98 6.10 12.53 -0.53
N GLY A 99 7.33 12.09 -0.85
CA GLY A 99 8.13 11.25 0.03
C GLY A 99 7.56 9.85 0.26
N SER A 100 6.75 9.33 -0.68
CA SER A 100 6.16 8.00 -0.55
C SER A 100 7.13 6.90 -0.99
N ARG A 101 7.18 5.78 -0.27
CA ARG A 101 8.12 4.68 -0.53
C ARG A 101 7.40 3.35 -0.71
N VAL A 102 7.68 2.65 -1.81
CA VAL A 102 7.24 1.28 -2.04
C VAL A 102 8.44 0.35 -2.08
N ILE A 103 8.33 -0.76 -1.35
CA ILE A 103 9.34 -1.81 -1.31
C ILE A 103 8.62 -3.11 -1.65
N SER A 104 9.12 -3.81 -2.65
CA SER A 104 8.59 -5.10 -3.10
C SER A 104 9.76 -6.04 -3.40
N THR A 105 9.53 -7.34 -3.27
CA THR A 105 10.52 -8.38 -3.58
C THR A 105 10.04 -9.25 -4.75
N ASP A 106 9.16 -8.70 -5.59
CA ASP A 106 8.28 -9.51 -6.42
C ASP A 106 8.87 -9.76 -7.80
N THR A 107 8.51 -10.89 -8.40
CA THR A 107 9.03 -11.31 -9.71
C THR A 107 8.61 -10.36 -10.82
N ASN A 108 7.38 -9.85 -10.77
CA ASN A 108 6.81 -8.93 -11.75
C ASN A 108 6.30 -7.65 -11.09
N MET A 109 6.76 -6.49 -11.58
CA MET A 109 6.32 -5.18 -11.11
C MET A 109 5.95 -4.25 -12.27
N HIS A 110 4.76 -3.66 -12.21
CA HIS A 110 4.36 -2.53 -13.06
C HIS A 110 3.96 -1.34 -12.18
N LYS A 111 4.79 -0.31 -12.12
CA LYS A 111 4.58 0.81 -11.20
C LYS A 111 4.19 2.08 -11.91
N ILE A 112 3.30 2.85 -11.28
CA ILE A 112 3.01 4.24 -11.63
C ILE A 112 3.41 5.09 -10.44
N VAL A 113 4.33 6.03 -10.64
CA VAL A 113 4.80 6.95 -9.58
C VAL A 113 4.66 8.37 -10.06
N SER A 114 3.95 9.19 -9.28
CA SER A 114 3.86 10.64 -9.45
C SER A 114 4.15 11.37 -8.15
N GLY A 115 4.69 12.58 -8.25
CA GLY A 115 5.02 13.43 -7.11
C GLY A 115 6.48 13.37 -6.67
N THR A 116 6.82 14.19 -5.67
CA THR A 116 8.20 14.55 -5.32
C THR A 116 8.81 13.61 -4.28
N GLY A 117 10.05 13.17 -4.49
CA GLY A 117 10.79 12.34 -3.53
C GLY A 117 10.22 10.93 -3.31
N SER A 118 9.37 10.44 -4.21
CA SER A 118 8.81 9.10 -4.15
C SER A 118 9.82 8.05 -4.63
N ARG A 119 9.91 6.92 -3.94
CA ARG A 119 10.91 5.86 -4.20
C ARG A 119 10.28 4.50 -4.31
N VAL A 120 10.68 3.72 -5.32
CA VAL A 120 10.26 2.31 -5.45
C VAL A 120 11.48 1.42 -5.62
N THR A 121 11.59 0.41 -4.76
CA THR A 121 12.67 -0.57 -4.75
C THR A 121 12.12 -1.98 -4.96
N SER A 122 12.71 -2.71 -5.90
CA SER A 122 12.48 -4.15 -6.07
C SER A 122 13.65 -4.87 -6.76
N PRO A 123 14.00 -6.08 -6.28
CA PRO A 123 14.96 -7.00 -6.91
C PRO A 123 14.30 -7.90 -7.98
N GLY A 124 13.08 -7.56 -8.42
CA GLY A 124 12.30 -8.35 -9.37
C GLY A 124 12.92 -8.44 -10.76
N THR A 125 12.69 -9.55 -11.45
CA THR A 125 13.28 -9.81 -12.78
C THR A 125 12.50 -9.15 -13.93
N ASN A 126 11.23 -8.79 -13.75
CA ASN A 126 10.41 -8.16 -14.78
C ASN A 126 9.80 -6.84 -14.28
N MET A 127 10.34 -5.71 -14.75
CA MET A 127 9.98 -4.38 -14.25
C MET A 127 9.59 -3.39 -15.35
N HIS A 128 8.41 -2.82 -15.21
CA HIS A 128 7.85 -1.83 -16.12
C HIS A 128 7.44 -0.54 -15.36
N PRO A 129 8.35 0.45 -15.24
CA PRO A 129 8.05 1.73 -14.61
C PRO A 129 7.36 2.72 -15.56
N VAL A 130 6.34 3.41 -15.04
CA VAL A 130 5.80 4.66 -15.60
C VAL A 130 5.95 5.75 -14.54
N VAL A 131 6.71 6.81 -14.84
CA VAL A 131 6.96 7.92 -13.91
C VAL A 131 6.35 9.19 -14.51
N LEU A 132 5.43 9.81 -13.77
CA LEU A 132 4.71 11.01 -14.18
C LEU A 132 5.07 12.14 -13.20
N TYR A 133 6.14 12.88 -13.52
CA TYR A 133 6.62 14.13 -12.89
C TYR A 133 6.95 14.12 -11.38
N GLY A 134 8.16 14.62 -11.06
CA GLY A 134 8.66 14.89 -9.70
C GLY A 134 10.19 14.84 -9.67
N GLU A 135 10.85 15.90 -9.20
CA GLU A 135 12.30 16.19 -9.37
C GLU A 135 13.30 15.18 -8.77
N GLN A 136 12.85 14.07 -8.18
CA GLN A 136 13.69 12.95 -7.72
C GLN A 136 12.85 11.68 -7.57
N CYS A 137 12.61 10.97 -8.68
CA CYS A 137 12.09 9.60 -8.64
C CYS A 137 13.27 8.62 -8.69
N GLY A 138 13.70 8.12 -7.52
CA GLY A 138 14.79 7.15 -7.42
C GLY A 138 14.30 5.72 -7.66
N ILE A 139 14.72 5.10 -8.77
CA ILE A 139 14.57 3.66 -9.02
C ILE A 139 15.88 2.98 -8.62
N THR A 140 15.80 1.93 -7.81
CA THR A 140 16.95 1.05 -7.55
C THR A 140 16.55 -0.38 -7.82
N ILE A 141 17.28 -0.99 -8.74
CA ILE A 141 17.23 -2.39 -9.14
C ILE A 141 18.52 -3.02 -8.57
N HIS A 142 18.40 -4.14 -7.86
CA HIS A 142 19.54 -4.92 -7.39
C HIS A 142 19.68 -6.18 -8.23
#